data_AF-A0A7W1DX12-F1
#
_entry.id   AF-A0A7W1DX12-F1
#
_cell.length_a   1.000
_cell.length_b   1.000
_cell.length_c   1.000
_cell.angle_alpha   90.00
_cell.angle_beta   90.00
_cell.angle_gamma   90.00
#
_symmetry.space_group_name_H-M   'P 1'
#
loop_
_entity.id
_entity.type
_entity.pdbx_description
1 polymer ?
#
loop_
_entity_poly.entity_id
_entity_poly.type
_entity_poly.pdbx_seq_one_letter_code
_entity_poly.pdbx_strand_id
1 'polypeptide(L)'
;RVTYRMPMIEAGRVVWRTFHDINTATGAFPYEQIQDEIGQTPGLQPGEEAFAAIARQALAAGIGRQGRTGRAESYLFPAKALHQFAESWLEARFGAATTDREG
;
A
#
# COMPACT_ATOMS: atom_id res chain seq x y z
N ARG A 1 -12.08 -4.44 -4.85
CA ARG A 1 -13.04 -3.94 -3.83
C ARG A 1 -13.61 -5.11 -3.06
N VAL A 2 -13.92 -4.94 -1.78
CA VAL A 2 -14.54 -5.95 -0.92
C VAL A 2 -15.81 -5.39 -0.27
N THR A 3 -16.77 -6.25 0.00
CA THR A 3 -17.99 -5.91 0.75
C THR A 3 -18.11 -6.85 1.94
N TYR A 4 -18.27 -6.29 3.14
CA TYR A 4 -18.39 -7.07 4.36
C TYR A 4 -19.37 -6.43 5.34
N ARG A 5 -19.79 -7.19 6.35
CA ARG A 5 -20.70 -6.72 7.40
C ARG A 5 -20.01 -6.76 8.75
N MET A 6 -20.20 -5.72 9.54
CA MET A 6 -19.65 -5.62 10.89
C MET A 6 -20.74 -5.12 11.85
N PRO A 7 -20.84 -5.69 13.07
CA PRO A 7 -21.73 -5.17 14.09
C PRO A 7 -21.15 -3.87 14.66
N MET A 8 -21.98 -2.82 14.72
CA MET A 8 -21.66 -1.51 15.26
C MET A 8 -22.54 -1.20 16.46
N ILE A 9 -22.03 -0.42 17.41
CA ILE A 9 -22.86 0.12 18.50
C ILE A 9 -23.38 1.49 18.06
N GLU A 10 -24.70 1.61 17.93
CA GLU A 10 -25.39 2.86 17.62
C GLU A 10 -26.50 3.07 18.65
N ALA A 11 -26.49 4.21 19.33
CA ALA A 11 -27.43 4.52 20.41
C ALA A 11 -27.60 3.37 21.45
N GLY A 12 -26.49 2.72 21.80
CA GLY A 12 -26.46 1.62 22.78
C GLY A 12 -27.02 0.28 22.27
N ARG A 13 -27.29 0.14 20.96
CA ARG A 13 -27.76 -1.11 20.34
C ARG A 13 -26.79 -1.61 19.29
N VAL A 14 -26.71 -2.95 19.15
CA VAL A 14 -25.93 -3.57 18.08
C VAL A 14 -26.70 -3.48 16.76
N VAL A 15 -26.12 -2.82 15.77
CA VAL A 15 -26.65 -2.64 14.42
C VAL A 15 -25.64 -3.21 13.42
N TRP A 16 -26.08 -4.09 12.53
CA TRP A 16 -25.21 -4.62 11.48
C TRP A 16 -25.14 -3.64 10.31
N ARG A 17 -23.93 -3.15 10.00
CA ARG A 17 -23.69 -2.28 8.85
C ARG A 17 -22.91 -3.00 7.76
N THR A 18 -23.20 -2.64 6.51
CA THR A 18 -22.46 -3.09 5.33
C THR A 18 -21.44 -2.03 4.96
N PHE A 19 -20.20 -2.44 4.72
CA PHE A 19 -19.10 -1.58 4.32
C PHE A 19 -18.56 -2.01 2.96
N HIS A 20 -18.12 -1.03 2.17
CA HIS A 20 -17.42 -1.23 0.91
C HIS A 20 -16.03 -0.62 1.02
N ASP A 21 -15.00 -1.40 0.70
CA ASP A 21 -13.60 -0.97 0.86
C ASP A 21 -12.73 -1.42 -0.31
N ILE A 22 -11.53 -0.85 -0.42
CA ILE A 22 -10.46 -1.41 -1.23
C ILE A 22 -10.09 -2.79 -0.70
N ASN A 23 -9.63 -3.68 -1.59
CA ASN A 23 -9.22 -5.00 -1.15
C ASN A 23 -7.82 -4.89 -0.51
N THR A 24 -7.75 -4.81 0.81
CA THR A 24 -6.48 -4.80 1.54
C THR A 24 -5.97 -6.21 1.86
N ALA A 25 -6.76 -7.25 1.63
CA ALA A 25 -6.39 -8.64 1.93
C ALA A 25 -5.51 -9.26 0.83
N THR A 26 -5.77 -8.95 -0.43
CA THR A 26 -4.98 -9.45 -1.58
C THR A 26 -4.38 -8.34 -2.43
N GLY A 27 -4.44 -7.08 -1.96
CA GLY A 27 -3.95 -5.91 -2.68
C GLY A 27 -5.04 -5.13 -3.43
N ALA A 28 -4.90 -3.80 -3.42
CA ALA A 28 -5.85 -2.89 -4.06
C ALA A 28 -5.66 -2.80 -5.59
N PHE A 29 -4.48 -3.21 -6.07
CA PHE A 29 -4.07 -3.25 -7.47
C PHE A 29 -3.55 -4.66 -7.81
N PRO A 30 -3.49 -5.05 -9.10
CA PRO A 30 -2.98 -6.35 -9.52
C PRO A 30 -1.44 -6.39 -9.44
N TYR A 31 -0.89 -6.41 -8.23
CA TYR A 31 0.55 -6.38 -7.96
C TYR A 31 1.30 -7.57 -8.57
N GLU A 32 0.61 -8.69 -8.82
CA GLU A 32 1.16 -9.86 -9.52
C GLU A 32 1.71 -9.51 -10.92
N GLN A 33 1.16 -8.48 -11.58
CA GLN A 33 1.61 -8.05 -12.91
C GLN A 33 3.01 -7.42 -12.90
N ILE A 34 3.47 -6.97 -11.72
CA ILE A 34 4.76 -6.30 -11.52
C ILE A 34 5.63 -7.02 -10.48
N GLN A 35 5.33 -8.28 -10.17
CA GLN A 35 6.02 -9.05 -9.12
C GLN A 35 7.53 -9.14 -9.36
N ASP A 36 7.96 -9.27 -10.62
CA ASP A 36 9.36 -9.38 -10.99
C ASP A 36 10.10 -8.06 -10.74
N GLU A 37 9.45 -6.93 -11.05
CA GLU A 37 9.96 -5.59 -10.77
C GLU A 37 10.05 -5.34 -9.26
N ILE A 38 9.03 -5.74 -8.49
CA ILE A 38 9.05 -5.69 -7.03
C ILE A 38 10.24 -6.48 -6.48
N GLY A 39 10.44 -7.71 -6.95
CA GLY A 39 11.53 -8.60 -6.53
C GLY A 39 12.93 -8.07 -6.86
N GLN A 40 13.06 -7.15 -7.80
CA GLN A 40 14.32 -6.47 -8.13
C GLN A 40 14.65 -5.32 -7.17
N THR A 41 13.76 -4.96 -6.24
CA THR A 41 14.00 -3.87 -5.28
C THR A 41 15.16 -4.25 -4.33
N PRO A 42 16.23 -3.44 -4.24
CA PRO A 42 17.35 -3.73 -3.36
C PRO A 42 16.93 -3.81 -1.89
N GLY A 43 17.41 -4.86 -1.20
CA GLY A 43 17.13 -5.08 0.22
C GLY A 43 15.75 -5.69 0.52
N LEU A 44 14.98 -6.07 -0.50
CA LEU A 44 13.78 -6.88 -0.33
C LEU A 44 14.16 -8.34 -0.02
N GLN A 45 13.43 -8.99 0.89
CA GLN A 45 13.54 -10.42 1.16
C GLN A 45 12.51 -11.21 0.32
N PRO A 46 12.76 -12.50 0.06
CA PRO A 46 11.78 -13.35 -0.62
C PRO A 46 10.44 -13.36 0.11
N GLY A 47 9.35 -13.09 -0.62
CA GLY A 47 7.99 -13.03 -0.07
C GLY A 47 7.57 -11.65 0.46
N GLU A 48 8.44 -10.65 0.43
CA GLU A 48 8.03 -9.26 0.69
C GLU A 48 7.29 -8.66 -0.53
N GLU A 49 6.23 -7.90 -0.26
CA GLU A 49 5.27 -7.45 -1.27
C GLU A 49 5.45 -5.96 -1.65
N ALA A 50 4.56 -5.46 -2.53
CA ALA A 50 4.61 -4.11 -3.09
C ALA A 50 4.82 -2.99 -2.06
N PHE A 51 4.24 -3.10 -0.85
CA PHE A 51 4.38 -2.07 0.18
C PHE A 51 5.80 -2.01 0.77
N ALA A 52 6.47 -3.16 0.91
CA ALA A 52 7.88 -3.20 1.28
C ALA A 52 8.73 -2.57 0.18
N ALA A 53 8.42 -2.84 -1.09
CA ALA A 53 9.12 -2.26 -2.22
C ALA A 53 9.03 -0.73 -2.22
N ILE A 54 7.82 -0.18 -2.05
CA ILE A 54 7.57 1.26 -1.92
C ILE A 54 8.38 1.86 -0.78
N ALA A 55 8.36 1.25 0.41
CA ALA A 55 9.09 1.77 1.57
C ALA A 55 10.61 1.76 1.35
N ARG A 56 11.17 0.71 0.73
CA ARG A 56 12.60 0.61 0.40
C ARG A 56 13.02 1.62 -0.64
N GLN A 57 12.24 1.79 -1.71
CA GLN A 57 12.53 2.76 -2.76
C GLN A 57 12.38 4.20 -2.24
N ALA A 58 11.41 4.46 -1.35
CA ALA A 58 11.30 5.75 -0.68
C ALA A 58 12.54 6.06 0.18
N LEU A 59 13.03 5.09 0.97
CA LEU A 59 14.28 5.23 1.72
C LEU A 59 15.48 5.53 0.79
N ALA A 60 15.60 4.81 -0.32
CA ALA A 60 16.65 5.01 -1.31
C ALA A 60 16.56 6.41 -1.98
N ALA A 61 15.34 6.93 -2.13
CA ALA A 61 15.09 8.30 -2.60
C ALA A 61 15.31 9.38 -1.52
N GLY A 62 15.77 9.01 -0.32
CA GLY A 62 16.01 9.93 0.79
C GLY A 62 14.75 10.30 1.59
N ILE A 63 13.62 9.62 1.34
CA ILE A 63 12.37 9.83 2.06
C ILE A 63 12.35 8.88 3.26
N GLY A 64 12.74 9.42 4.42
CA GLY A 64 12.77 8.70 5.68
C GLY A 64 14.18 8.44 6.18
N ARG A 65 14.26 7.81 7.35
CA ARG A 65 15.53 7.50 8.03
C ARG A 65 15.49 6.08 8.58
N GLN A 66 16.61 5.39 8.47
CA GLN A 66 16.85 4.09 9.10
C GLN A 66 17.75 4.28 10.33
N GLY A 67 17.49 3.49 11.37
CA GLY A 67 18.31 3.46 12.57
C GLY A 67 17.96 2.27 13.45
N ARG A 68 18.39 2.31 14.72
CA ARG A 68 18.04 1.31 15.72
C ARG A 68 17.25 1.93 16.86
N THR A 69 16.18 1.26 17.27
CA THR A 69 15.48 1.53 18.52
C THR A 69 15.74 0.35 19.46
N GLY A 70 16.66 0.54 20.41
CA GLY A 70 17.19 -0.57 21.21
C GLY A 70 17.91 -1.60 20.33
N ARG A 71 17.39 -2.83 20.29
CA ARG A 71 17.95 -3.92 19.45
C ARG A 71 17.27 -4.07 18.08
N ALA A 72 16.14 -3.39 17.86
CA ALA A 72 15.37 -3.50 16.63
C ALA A 72 15.90 -2.52 15.57
N GLU A 73 15.99 -2.97 14.33
CA GLU A 73 16.05 -2.04 13.20
C GLU A 73 14.72 -1.28 13.09
N SER A 74 14.79 0.01 12.84
CA SER A 74 13.62 0.89 12.84
C SER A 74 13.73 1.92 11.72
N TYR A 75 12.57 2.33 11.24
CA TYR A 75 12.42 3.25 10.12
C TYR A 75 11.44 4.35 10.50
N LEU A 76 11.78 5.59 10.20
CA LEU A 76 10.93 6.75 10.44
C LEU A 76 10.70 7.50 9.13
N PHE A 77 9.44 7.58 8.72
CA PHE A 77 9.03 8.23 7.47
C PHE A 77 8.16 9.46 7.74
N PRO A 78 8.38 10.59 7.03
CA PRO A 78 7.40 11.67 6.97
C PRO A 78 6.16 11.18 6.21
N ALA A 79 5.03 11.04 6.90
CA ALA A 79 3.83 10.41 6.35
C ALA A 79 3.38 11.01 5.00
N LYS A 80 3.34 12.35 4.91
CA LYS A 80 2.94 13.05 3.68
C LYS A 80 3.87 12.72 2.50
N ALA A 81 5.19 12.75 2.72
CA ALA A 81 6.16 12.51 1.64
C ALA A 81 6.14 11.04 1.19
N LEU A 82 6.01 10.10 2.13
CA LEU A 82 5.88 8.69 1.81
C LEU A 82 4.59 8.41 1.03
N HIS A 83 3.48 9.03 1.40
CA HIS A 83 2.20 8.88 0.70
C HIS A 83 2.31 9.38 -0.75
N GLN A 84 2.85 10.58 -0.95
CA GLN A 84 3.03 11.14 -2.30
C GLN A 84 3.92 10.27 -3.16
N PHE A 85 5.01 9.75 -2.59
CA PHE A 85 5.88 8.80 -3.29
C PHE A 85 5.12 7.52 -3.68
N ALA A 86 4.33 6.96 -2.75
CA ALA A 86 3.55 5.75 -3.00
C ALA A 86 2.47 5.97 -4.07
N GLU A 87 1.77 7.10 -4.05
CA GLU A 87 0.79 7.46 -5.08
C GLU A 87 1.44 7.52 -6.46
N SER A 88 2.51 8.30 -6.62
CA SER A 88 3.23 8.38 -7.90
C SER A 88 3.78 7.02 -8.34
N TRP A 89 4.23 6.19 -7.40
CA TRP A 89 4.70 4.83 -7.70
C TRP A 89 3.59 3.94 -8.25
N LEU A 90 2.40 4.01 -7.66
CA LEU A 90 1.22 3.26 -8.08
C LEU A 90 0.68 3.79 -9.41
N GLU A 91 0.57 5.10 -9.56
CA GLU A 91 0.09 5.75 -10.79
C GLU A 91 0.99 5.46 -11.98
N ALA A 92 2.32 5.45 -11.80
CA ALA A 92 3.26 5.11 -12.86
C ALA A 92 3.08 3.68 -13.40
N ARG A 93 2.54 2.76 -12.59
CA ARG A 93 2.39 1.34 -12.93
C ARG A 93 0.96 0.94 -13.29
N PHE A 94 -0.02 1.62 -12.71
CA PHE A 94 -1.43 1.26 -12.81
C PHE A 94 -2.33 2.41 -13.26
N GLY A 95 -1.79 3.61 -13.47
CA GLY A 95 -2.55 4.83 -13.75
C GLY A 95 -3.13 4.93 -15.18
N ALA A 96 -2.91 3.96 -16.06
CA ALA A 96 -3.40 3.98 -17.44
C ALA A 96 -4.27 2.76 -17.80
N ALA A 97 -5.58 2.88 -17.54
CA ALA A 97 -6.66 2.22 -18.27
C ALA A 97 -7.93 3.11 -18.23
N THR A 98 -7.78 4.40 -18.52
CA THR A 98 -8.92 5.35 -18.55
C THR A 98 -8.77 6.38 -19.66
N THR A 99 -8.41 5.94 -20.86
CA THR A 99 -8.62 6.69 -22.11
C THR A 99 -8.98 5.69 -23.21
N ASP A 100 -10.22 5.22 -23.20
CA ASP A 100 -10.96 4.70 -24.37
C ASP A 100 -12.28 4.11 -23.90
N ARG A 101 -13.30 4.96 -23.72
CA ARG A 101 -14.73 4.64 -23.86
C ARG A 101 -15.51 5.96 -23.85
N GLU A 102 -15.51 6.65 -24.98
CA GLU A 102 -16.61 7.47 -25.48
C GLU A 102 -16.29 7.87 -26.92
N GLY A 103 -16.81 7.09 -27.85
CA GLY A 103 -16.84 7.30 -29.29
C GLY A 103 -18.02 6.53 -29.85
#